data_AF-A0A7V2V243-F1
#
_entry.id   AF-A0A7V2V243-F1
#
_cell.length_a   1.000
_cell.length_b   1.000
_cell.length_c   1.000
_cell.angle_alpha   90.00
_cell.angle_beta   90.00
_cell.angle_gamma   90.00
#
_symmetry.space_group_name_H-M   'P 1'
#
loop_
_entity.id
_entity.type
_entity.pdbx_description
1 polymer ?
#
loop_
_entity_poly.entity_id
_entity_poly.type
_entity_poly.pdbx_seq_one_letter_code
_entity_poly.pdbx_strand_id
1 'polypeptide(L)'
;MSVARWTACRLAAAVLALALPAAAEAPREETVTIPGSAVSFSLVRLPGGTVTLGSPENEAGREADEAVRQTTLVPFWIGKHEVTWDNYTLYYESWREARVDGITRPSQPDVANPKEPLHGGAQQTDRHPAVSVGWFGAMGYCRWLSAKTGQMYRLPTEAEWEYAARAGSAAAAPDPLGDHAWYQDNSEEQTHVPGGRKPNAFGLCDMLGNVWEPCLEPYAPPESMMVFRGGAWNAPADACRFANRQRELRAAWLKIDPKRPFRAWWYTDGPFIGLRVVRLDDDGASKEDREAAAKRLEVKNLAITAKGESPYFLDRVTGEVTYTGDKPLDEVELMIHFVGEDGKPMLTDPREKPAFNYVHPALVNSYHAGPHAKPFAKGETRKFELDVPHPFDEVGPVETEKLGAMVTRVHFAK
;
A
#
# COMPACT_ATOMS: atom_id res chain seq x y z
N MET A 1 50.83 -71.31 11.61
CA MET A 1 49.40 -70.96 11.74
C MET A 1 49.32 -69.46 12.00
N SER A 2 48.86 -68.70 11.00
CA SER A 2 48.77 -67.24 11.02
C SER A 2 47.58 -66.79 11.86
N VAL A 3 47.80 -65.92 12.85
CA VAL A 3 46.75 -65.35 13.71
C VAL A 3 46.46 -63.93 13.22
N ALA A 4 45.30 -63.75 12.58
CA ALA A 4 44.83 -62.47 12.09
C ALA A 4 44.38 -61.57 13.26
N ARG A 5 44.99 -60.38 13.37
CA ARG A 5 44.55 -59.31 14.27
C ARG A 5 43.39 -58.55 13.62
N TRP A 6 42.21 -58.61 14.25
CA TRP A 6 41.06 -57.77 13.89
C TRP A 6 41.18 -56.43 14.61
N THR A 7 41.48 -55.37 13.87
CA THR A 7 41.35 -53.97 14.31
C THR A 7 39.86 -53.58 14.28
N ALA A 8 39.29 -53.30 15.45
CA ALA A 8 37.95 -52.76 15.57
C ALA A 8 37.91 -51.28 15.14
N CYS A 9 37.29 -50.99 13.99
CA CYS A 9 36.91 -49.63 13.61
C CYS A 9 35.80 -49.12 14.53
N ARG A 10 36.08 -48.10 15.34
CA ARG A 10 35.05 -47.32 16.04
C ARG A 10 34.39 -46.38 15.04
N LEU A 11 33.17 -46.69 14.61
CA LEU A 11 32.29 -45.74 13.94
C LEU A 11 31.82 -44.71 14.97
N ALA A 12 32.30 -43.47 14.85
CA ALA A 12 31.72 -42.33 15.54
C ALA A 12 30.42 -41.94 14.82
N ALA A 13 29.27 -42.17 15.46
CA ALA A 13 28.00 -41.67 14.97
C ALA A 13 27.95 -40.15 15.20
N ALA A 14 28.04 -39.37 14.12
CA ALA A 14 27.75 -37.95 14.17
C ALA A 14 26.24 -37.77 14.37
N VAL A 15 25.83 -37.33 15.55
CA VAL A 15 24.46 -36.86 15.80
C VAL A 15 24.33 -35.50 15.14
N LEU A 16 23.73 -35.47 13.95
CA LEU A 16 23.31 -34.23 13.30
C LEU A 16 22.16 -33.67 14.13
N ALA A 17 22.42 -32.68 14.98
CA ALA A 17 21.36 -31.92 15.64
C ALA A 17 20.61 -31.14 14.56
N LEU A 18 19.46 -31.66 14.12
CA LEU A 18 18.49 -30.90 13.34
C LEU A 18 18.06 -29.71 14.20
N ALA A 19 18.54 -28.52 13.85
CA ALA A 19 17.99 -27.29 14.38
C ALA A 19 16.51 -27.27 14.01
N LEU A 20 15.65 -27.40 15.03
CA LEU A 20 14.22 -27.15 14.85
C LEU A 20 14.08 -25.71 14.33
N PRO A 21 13.28 -25.45 13.28
CA PRO A 21 13.01 -24.09 12.88
C PRO A 21 12.46 -23.35 14.09
N ALA A 22 12.97 -22.15 14.35
CA ALA A 22 12.43 -21.26 15.38
C ALA A 22 10.91 -21.22 15.20
N ALA A 23 10.16 -21.55 16.25
CA ALA A 23 8.71 -21.53 16.21
C ALA A 23 8.28 -20.16 15.69
N ALA A 24 7.57 -20.14 14.56
CA ALA A 24 7.05 -18.91 14.00
C ALA A 24 6.24 -18.20 15.09
N GLU A 25 6.63 -16.97 15.40
CA GLU A 25 5.97 -16.19 16.43
C GLU A 25 4.47 -16.06 16.08
N ALA A 26 3.60 -16.42 17.02
CA ALA A 26 2.17 -16.38 16.79
C ALA A 26 1.73 -14.94 16.43
N PRO A 27 0.77 -14.76 15.48
CA PRO A 27 0.24 -13.45 15.16
C PRO A 27 -0.26 -12.75 16.41
N ARG A 28 0.15 -11.48 16.61
CA ARG A 28 -0.29 -10.66 17.74
C ARG A 28 -1.36 -9.69 17.24
N GLU A 29 -2.47 -9.58 17.95
CA GLU A 29 -3.52 -8.60 17.63
C GLU A 29 -3.41 -7.39 18.56
N GLU A 30 -3.65 -6.19 18.02
CA GLU A 30 -3.74 -4.95 18.76
C GLU A 30 -4.97 -4.16 18.30
N THR A 31 -5.77 -3.66 19.25
CA THR A 31 -6.84 -2.71 18.95
C THR A 31 -6.33 -1.29 19.18
N VAL A 32 -6.43 -0.46 18.14
CA VAL A 32 -6.06 0.95 18.17
C VAL A 32 -7.33 1.78 18.22
N THR A 33 -7.47 2.60 19.26
CA THR A 33 -8.49 3.65 19.31
C THR A 33 -7.92 4.95 18.73
N ILE A 34 -8.61 5.53 17.75
CA ILE A 34 -8.17 6.76 17.09
C ILE A 34 -8.27 7.93 18.08
N PRO A 35 -7.16 8.62 18.41
CA PRO A 35 -7.16 9.70 19.40
C PRO A 35 -8.18 10.80 19.08
N GLY A 36 -8.95 11.19 20.10
CA GLY A 36 -10.03 12.18 19.96
C GLY A 36 -11.35 11.62 19.44
N SER A 37 -11.51 10.29 19.35
CA SER A 37 -12.78 9.64 19.01
C SER A 37 -12.99 8.35 19.81
N ALA A 38 -14.17 7.74 19.67
CA ALA A 38 -14.47 6.40 20.19
C ALA A 38 -14.22 5.29 19.14
N VAL A 39 -13.84 5.66 17.92
CA VAL A 39 -13.65 4.72 16.81
C VAL A 39 -12.35 3.95 17.01
N SER A 40 -12.42 2.63 16.86
CA SER A 40 -11.28 1.73 16.99
C SER A 40 -11.22 0.73 15.84
N PHE A 41 -10.02 0.27 15.53
CA PHE A 41 -9.76 -0.78 14.54
C PHE A 41 -8.69 -1.75 15.07
N SER A 42 -8.67 -2.98 14.55
CA SER A 42 -7.69 -3.99 14.93
C SER A 42 -6.60 -4.14 13.89
N LEU A 43 -5.37 -4.33 14.36
CA LEU A 43 -4.19 -4.70 13.57
C LEU A 43 -3.71 -6.08 13.98
N VAL A 44 -3.12 -6.82 13.04
CA VAL A 44 -2.41 -8.07 13.31
C VAL A 44 -0.94 -7.90 12.91
N ARG A 45 -0.02 -8.22 13.83
CA ARG A 45 1.42 -8.26 13.57
C ARG A 45 1.79 -9.55 12.86
N LEU A 46 2.41 -9.42 11.70
CA LEU A 46 2.94 -10.52 10.94
C LEU A 46 4.47 -10.56 11.07
N PRO A 47 5.07 -11.76 11.19
CA PRO A 47 6.50 -11.90 11.48
C PRO A 47 7.42 -11.59 10.30
N GLY A 48 6.89 -11.45 9.08
CA GLY A 48 7.70 -11.34 7.87
C GLY A 48 8.47 -12.62 7.57
N GLY A 49 9.65 -12.49 6.96
CA GLY A 49 10.52 -13.58 6.53
C GLY A 49 10.66 -13.65 5.01
N THR A 50 11.46 -14.61 4.53
CA THR A 50 11.61 -14.88 3.11
C THR A 50 10.53 -15.85 2.65
N VAL A 51 9.70 -15.43 1.69
CA VAL A 51 8.53 -16.14 1.20
C VAL A 51 8.49 -16.21 -0.31
N THR A 52 7.79 -17.23 -0.81
CA THR A 52 7.48 -17.39 -2.24
C THR A 52 6.12 -16.76 -2.52
N LEU A 53 6.08 -15.75 -3.38
CA LEU A 53 4.85 -15.07 -3.83
C LEU A 53 4.66 -15.24 -5.33
N GLY A 54 3.46 -14.98 -5.85
CA GLY A 54 3.03 -15.22 -7.23
C GLY A 54 2.31 -16.54 -7.43
N SER A 55 1.80 -16.77 -8.63
CA SER A 55 1.11 -17.99 -9.07
C SER A 55 2.01 -18.86 -9.97
N PRO A 56 2.05 -20.18 -9.76
CA PRO A 56 2.80 -21.11 -10.62
C PRO A 56 2.22 -21.20 -12.02
N GLU A 57 3.02 -21.60 -13.02
CA GLU A 57 2.64 -21.59 -14.44
C GLU A 57 1.36 -22.38 -14.76
N ASN A 58 1.03 -23.37 -13.95
CA ASN A 58 -0.15 -24.23 -14.10
C ASN A 58 -1.35 -23.82 -13.23
N GLU A 59 -1.28 -22.70 -12.51
CA GLU A 59 -2.42 -22.19 -11.75
C GLU A 59 -3.52 -21.69 -12.71
N ALA A 60 -4.75 -22.19 -12.51
CA ALA A 60 -5.88 -21.78 -13.33
C ALA A 60 -6.20 -20.29 -13.12
N GLY A 61 -6.46 -19.58 -14.22
CA GLY A 61 -6.77 -18.15 -14.20
C GLY A 61 -5.57 -17.23 -13.95
N ARG A 62 -4.34 -17.77 -13.92
CA ARG A 62 -3.10 -16.99 -13.80
C ARG A 62 -2.90 -16.06 -14.98
N GLU A 63 -2.48 -14.84 -14.68
CA GLU A 63 -1.95 -13.88 -15.65
C GLU A 63 -0.40 -13.92 -15.73
N ALA A 64 0.15 -13.45 -16.85
CA ALA A 64 1.58 -13.61 -17.17
C ALA A 64 2.53 -13.00 -16.12
N ASP A 65 2.08 -11.96 -15.46
CA ASP A 65 2.80 -11.10 -14.53
C ASP A 65 2.62 -11.46 -13.06
N GLU A 66 1.90 -12.53 -12.79
CA GLU A 66 1.81 -13.16 -11.49
C GLU A 66 2.95 -14.17 -11.29
N ALA A 67 4.08 -14.02 -11.99
CA ALA A 67 5.18 -14.98 -11.92
C ALA A 67 5.71 -15.17 -10.50
N VAL A 68 6.03 -16.42 -10.16
CA VAL A 68 6.57 -16.81 -8.86
C VAL A 68 7.92 -16.14 -8.59
N ARG A 69 8.13 -15.65 -7.37
CA ARG A 69 9.41 -15.09 -6.90
C ARG A 69 9.63 -15.22 -5.41
N GLN A 70 10.89 -15.11 -5.00
CA GLN A 70 11.29 -14.96 -3.60
C GLN A 70 11.18 -13.49 -3.18
N THR A 71 10.65 -13.23 -2.00
CA THR A 71 10.54 -11.88 -1.42
C THR A 71 10.86 -11.95 0.07
N THR A 72 11.69 -11.03 0.56
CA THR A 72 11.99 -10.90 1.99
C THR A 72 11.17 -9.77 2.57
N LEU A 73 10.39 -10.07 3.60
CA LEU A 73 9.56 -9.12 4.31
C LEU A 73 10.12 -8.88 5.71
N VAL A 74 10.28 -7.63 6.12
CA VAL A 74 10.46 -7.27 7.54
C VAL A 74 9.10 -7.36 8.26
N PRO A 75 9.07 -7.61 9.59
CA PRO A 75 7.82 -7.63 10.34
C PRO A 75 7.02 -6.34 10.19
N PHE A 76 5.70 -6.47 10.09
CA PHE A 76 4.78 -5.33 9.96
C PHE A 76 3.44 -5.67 10.58
N TRP A 77 2.63 -4.64 10.85
CA TRP A 77 1.25 -4.78 11.27
C TRP A 77 0.32 -4.49 10.10
N ILE A 78 -0.78 -5.22 9.96
CA ILE A 78 -1.79 -4.97 8.93
C ILE A 78 -3.19 -4.95 9.54
N GLY A 79 -4.08 -4.13 8.99
CA GLY A 79 -5.50 -4.10 9.36
C GLY A 79 -6.11 -5.49 9.33
N LYS A 80 -6.76 -5.89 10.43
CA LYS A 80 -7.52 -7.14 10.51
C LYS A 80 -8.67 -7.18 9.51
N HIS A 81 -9.23 -6.00 9.24
CA HIS A 81 -10.32 -5.74 8.31
C HIS A 81 -9.95 -4.58 7.38
N GLU A 82 -10.74 -4.40 6.32
CA GLU A 82 -10.78 -3.17 5.55
C GLU A 82 -11.11 -1.96 6.45
N VAL A 83 -10.67 -0.77 6.06
CA VAL A 83 -11.02 0.47 6.74
C VAL A 83 -12.51 0.75 6.53
N THR A 84 -13.24 0.92 7.61
CA THR A 84 -14.69 1.19 7.59
C THR A 84 -15.00 2.68 7.49
N TRP A 85 -16.26 3.00 7.16
CA TRP A 85 -16.72 4.39 7.03
C TRP A 85 -16.57 5.20 8.31
N ASP A 86 -16.79 4.67 9.51
CA ASP A 86 -16.53 5.41 10.77
C ASP A 86 -15.07 5.84 10.92
N ASN A 87 -14.12 4.98 10.52
CA ASN A 87 -12.70 5.29 10.52
C ASN A 87 -12.37 6.37 9.49
N TYR A 88 -12.79 6.18 8.23
CA TYR A 88 -12.47 7.09 7.14
C TYR A 88 -13.18 8.45 7.26
N THR A 89 -14.40 8.47 7.83
CA THR A 89 -15.18 9.70 8.04
C THR A 89 -14.44 10.65 8.98
N LEU A 90 -13.75 10.17 10.02
CA LEU A 90 -12.96 11.03 10.90
C LEU A 90 -11.84 11.79 10.15
N TYR A 91 -11.19 11.13 9.18
CA TYR A 91 -10.21 11.78 8.32
C TYR A 91 -10.88 12.86 7.48
N TYR A 92 -11.93 12.48 6.76
CA TYR A 92 -12.66 13.39 5.89
C TYR A 92 -13.22 14.61 6.66
N GLU A 93 -13.82 14.38 7.84
CA GLU A 93 -14.43 15.43 8.65
C GLU A 93 -13.40 16.37 9.29
N SER A 94 -12.18 15.90 9.54
CA SER A 94 -11.10 16.76 10.05
C SER A 94 -10.72 17.91 9.10
N TRP A 95 -11.18 17.84 7.84
CA TRP A 95 -10.98 18.87 6.83
C TRP A 95 -12.25 19.69 6.52
N ARG A 96 -13.40 19.42 7.16
CA ARG A 96 -14.69 20.07 6.81
C ARG A 96 -14.68 21.59 6.93
N GLU A 97 -13.91 22.13 7.86
CA GLU A 97 -13.79 23.59 8.08
C GLU A 97 -12.65 24.22 7.26
N ALA A 98 -11.77 23.40 6.68
CA ALA A 98 -10.71 23.88 5.80
C ALA A 98 -11.29 24.13 4.40
N ARG A 99 -10.87 25.21 3.73
CA ARG A 99 -11.19 25.40 2.31
C ARG A 99 -10.68 24.20 1.51
N VAL A 100 -11.61 23.45 0.90
CA VAL A 100 -11.34 22.32 0.02
C VAL A 100 -10.74 22.84 -1.29
N ASP A 101 -9.60 22.30 -1.71
CA ASP A 101 -8.96 22.61 -3.00
C ASP A 101 -9.08 21.47 -4.01
N GLY A 102 -9.59 20.29 -3.59
CA GLY A 102 -9.80 19.14 -4.47
C GLY A 102 -8.50 18.46 -4.91
N ILE A 103 -7.35 18.82 -4.32
CA ILE A 103 -6.01 18.37 -4.75
C ILE A 103 -5.09 18.02 -3.59
N THR A 104 -5.07 18.83 -2.53
CA THR A 104 -4.26 18.58 -1.32
C THR A 104 -5.11 18.11 -0.14
N ARG A 105 -6.44 18.26 -0.28
CA ARG A 105 -7.45 17.85 0.71
C ARG A 105 -8.55 17.05 0.03
N PRO A 106 -9.08 16.00 0.69
CA PRO A 106 -10.19 15.25 0.16
C PRO A 106 -11.38 16.18 -0.04
N SER A 107 -11.98 16.17 -1.23
CA SER A 107 -13.28 16.82 -1.40
C SER A 107 -14.35 16.06 -0.63
N GLN A 108 -15.48 16.72 -0.34
CA GLN A 108 -16.70 15.98 -0.01
C GLN A 108 -16.94 14.90 -1.07
N PRO A 109 -17.21 13.64 -0.66
CA PRO A 109 -17.64 12.63 -1.61
C PRO A 109 -19.01 13.06 -2.12
N ASP A 110 -19.11 13.42 -3.39
CA ASP A 110 -20.41 13.69 -4.02
C ASP A 110 -21.10 12.38 -4.47
N VAL A 111 -20.45 11.23 -4.24
CA VAL A 111 -20.71 9.95 -4.93
C VAL A 111 -20.85 8.76 -3.97
N ALA A 112 -20.26 8.83 -2.78
CA ALA A 112 -20.39 7.82 -1.74
C ALA A 112 -20.47 8.51 -0.36
N ASN A 113 -21.70 8.82 0.06
CA ASN A 113 -22.00 9.23 1.42
C ASN A 113 -22.48 7.98 2.17
N PRO A 114 -21.86 7.57 3.30
CA PRO A 114 -22.31 6.38 4.04
C PRO A 114 -23.75 6.49 4.57
N LYS A 115 -24.32 7.70 4.56
CA LYS A 115 -25.72 7.99 4.94
C LYS A 115 -26.69 7.93 3.75
N GLU A 116 -26.20 7.71 2.54
CA GLU A 116 -27.00 7.59 1.33
C GLU A 116 -26.75 6.22 0.68
N PRO A 117 -27.77 5.64 0.01
CA PRO A 117 -27.56 4.42 -0.75
C PRO A 117 -26.56 4.65 -1.89
N LEU A 118 -25.74 3.64 -2.18
CA LEU A 118 -24.90 3.66 -3.38
C LEU A 118 -25.77 3.68 -4.64
N HIS A 119 -25.17 4.04 -5.77
CA HIS A 119 -25.84 3.92 -7.07
C HIS A 119 -26.21 2.44 -7.28
N GLY A 120 -27.51 2.13 -7.36
CA GLY A 120 -28.04 0.75 -7.33
C GLY A 120 -28.86 0.41 -6.09
N GLY A 121 -28.91 1.28 -5.08
CA GLY A 121 -29.82 1.16 -3.93
C GLY A 121 -29.27 0.40 -2.72
N ALA A 122 -28.05 -0.16 -2.82
CA ALA A 122 -27.37 -0.81 -1.71
C ALA A 122 -27.16 0.17 -0.54
N GLN A 123 -27.67 -0.20 0.63
CA GLN A 123 -27.51 0.60 1.85
C GLN A 123 -26.07 0.49 2.36
N GLN A 124 -25.55 1.59 2.89
CA GLN A 124 -24.27 1.61 3.59
C GLN A 124 -24.49 2.00 5.04
N THR A 125 -23.55 1.63 5.91
CA THR A 125 -23.50 2.07 7.30
C THR A 125 -22.08 2.44 7.65
N ASP A 126 -21.89 3.13 8.76
CA ASP A 126 -20.56 3.43 9.33
C ASP A 126 -19.64 2.21 9.50
N ARG A 127 -20.20 1.01 9.62
CA ARG A 127 -19.47 -0.26 9.78
C ARG A 127 -19.16 -1.00 8.48
N HIS A 128 -19.66 -0.53 7.33
CA HIS A 128 -19.28 -1.07 6.02
C HIS A 128 -17.89 -0.55 5.63
N PRO A 129 -17.17 -1.22 4.70
CA PRO A 129 -15.93 -0.72 4.15
C PRO A 129 -16.13 0.68 3.58
N ALA A 130 -15.17 1.58 3.79
CA ALA A 130 -15.13 2.84 3.07
C ALA A 130 -14.89 2.53 1.59
N VAL A 131 -15.82 2.94 0.72
CA VAL A 131 -15.78 2.64 -0.73
C VAL A 131 -15.58 3.88 -1.59
N SER A 132 -15.30 3.66 -2.87
CA SER A 132 -15.00 4.70 -3.84
C SER A 132 -13.75 5.51 -3.48
N VAL A 133 -12.88 4.99 -2.62
CA VAL A 133 -11.69 5.70 -2.15
C VAL A 133 -10.61 5.65 -3.24
N GLY A 134 -10.23 6.83 -3.75
CA GLY A 134 -9.12 6.99 -4.68
C GLY A 134 -7.78 6.63 -4.03
N TRP A 135 -6.80 6.17 -4.80
CA TRP A 135 -5.46 5.85 -4.26
C TRP A 135 -4.84 7.02 -3.46
N PHE A 136 -4.93 8.24 -3.98
CA PHE A 136 -4.47 9.43 -3.27
C PHE A 136 -5.25 9.69 -1.96
N GLY A 137 -6.55 9.38 -1.94
CA GLY A 137 -7.39 9.43 -0.74
C GLY A 137 -6.96 8.42 0.31
N ALA A 138 -6.66 7.20 -0.11
CA ALA A 138 -6.16 6.17 0.77
C ALA A 138 -4.77 6.53 1.36
N MET A 139 -3.87 7.09 0.54
CA MET A 139 -2.58 7.62 1.00
C MET A 139 -2.77 8.79 1.98
N GLY A 140 -3.66 9.73 1.68
CA GLY A 140 -3.99 10.85 2.57
C GLY A 140 -4.55 10.39 3.92
N TYR A 141 -5.43 9.39 3.92
CA TYR A 141 -5.94 8.75 5.12
C TYR A 141 -4.81 8.14 5.98
N CYS A 142 -3.90 7.40 5.37
CA CYS A 142 -2.77 6.81 6.08
C CYS A 142 -1.87 7.88 6.74
N ARG A 143 -1.61 8.99 6.05
CA ARG A 143 -0.84 10.12 6.61
C ARG A 143 -1.57 10.79 7.76
N TRP A 144 -2.87 11.03 7.61
CA TRP A 144 -3.69 11.56 8.70
C TRP A 144 -3.67 10.63 9.91
N LEU A 145 -3.86 9.33 9.71
CA LEU A 145 -3.85 8.34 10.78
C LEU A 145 -2.48 8.31 11.48
N SER A 146 -1.40 8.41 10.71
CA SER A 146 -0.04 8.51 11.24
C SER A 146 0.14 9.74 12.13
N ALA A 147 -0.27 10.91 11.63
CA ALA A 147 -0.19 12.15 12.39
C ALA A 147 -1.06 12.12 13.65
N LYS A 148 -2.22 11.47 13.60
CA LYS A 148 -3.15 11.35 14.73
C LYS A 148 -2.65 10.42 15.83
N THR A 149 -1.95 9.35 15.46
CA THR A 149 -1.54 8.29 16.39
C THR A 149 -0.08 8.37 16.82
N GLY A 150 0.75 9.12 16.07
CA GLY A 150 2.20 9.14 16.24
C GLY A 150 2.91 7.88 15.70
N GLN A 151 2.18 6.96 15.05
CA GLN A 151 2.71 5.73 14.47
C GLN A 151 2.78 5.84 12.95
N MET A 152 3.57 5.01 12.27
CA MET A 152 3.70 5.06 10.81
C MET A 152 2.72 4.13 10.12
N TYR A 153 1.69 4.70 9.49
CA TYR A 153 0.71 4.01 8.66
C TYR A 153 0.90 4.32 7.17
N ARG A 154 0.65 3.32 6.33
CA ARG A 154 0.64 3.42 4.86
C ARG A 154 -0.27 2.34 4.26
N LEU A 155 -0.46 2.38 2.94
CA LEU A 155 -1.00 1.24 2.21
C LEU A 155 -0.05 0.04 2.32
N PRO A 156 -0.56 -1.20 2.27
CA PRO A 156 0.29 -2.38 2.17
C PRO A 156 1.12 -2.30 0.89
N THR A 157 2.37 -2.73 0.94
CA THR A 157 3.04 -3.09 -0.30
C THR A 157 2.30 -4.26 -0.93
N GLU A 158 2.44 -4.41 -2.23
CA GLU A 158 1.79 -5.55 -2.87
C GLU A 158 2.29 -6.91 -2.34
N ALA A 159 3.58 -7.01 -1.99
CA ALA A 159 4.13 -8.23 -1.40
C ALA A 159 3.63 -8.47 0.04
N GLU A 160 3.47 -7.41 0.84
CA GLU A 160 2.85 -7.50 2.17
C GLU A 160 1.41 -7.96 2.07
N TRP A 161 0.64 -7.42 1.13
CA TRP A 161 -0.75 -7.78 0.92
C TRP A 161 -0.89 -9.27 0.58
N GLU A 162 -0.10 -9.75 -0.39
CA GLU A 162 -0.19 -11.15 -0.82
C GLU A 162 0.26 -12.12 0.27
N TYR A 163 1.35 -11.80 0.99
CA TYR A 163 1.81 -12.57 2.13
C TYR A 163 0.74 -12.66 3.22
N ALA A 164 0.12 -11.51 3.55
CA ALA A 164 -0.95 -11.42 4.53
C ALA A 164 -2.18 -12.25 4.10
N ALA A 165 -2.58 -12.16 2.82
CA ALA A 165 -3.74 -12.86 2.29
C ALA A 165 -3.54 -14.39 2.29
N ARG A 166 -2.37 -14.85 1.82
CA ARG A 166 -2.02 -16.28 1.75
C ARG A 166 -1.96 -16.93 3.12
N ALA A 167 -1.43 -16.23 4.13
CA ALA A 167 -1.23 -16.76 5.48
C ALA A 167 -0.60 -18.18 5.50
N GLY A 168 0.41 -18.38 4.63
CA GLY A 168 1.11 -19.67 4.48
C GLY A 168 0.49 -20.65 3.48
N SER A 169 -0.67 -20.34 2.88
CA SER A 169 -1.30 -21.15 1.85
C SER A 169 -0.56 -21.09 0.51
N ALA A 170 -0.33 -22.26 -0.09
CA ALA A 170 0.19 -22.41 -1.44
C ALA A 170 -0.91 -22.52 -2.52
N ALA A 171 -2.19 -22.56 -2.12
CA ALA A 171 -3.31 -22.59 -3.06
C ALA A 171 -3.51 -21.21 -3.73
N ALA A 172 -4.27 -21.19 -4.82
CA ALA A 172 -4.68 -19.96 -5.50
C ALA A 172 -5.64 -19.11 -4.66
N ALA A 173 -6.53 -19.79 -3.94
CA ALA A 173 -7.61 -19.24 -3.12
C ALA A 173 -8.03 -20.31 -2.07
N PRO A 174 -8.76 -19.96 -1.00
CA PRO A 174 -9.35 -20.95 -0.12
C PRO A 174 -10.47 -21.74 -0.83
N ASP A 175 -10.68 -22.98 -0.41
CA ASP A 175 -11.74 -23.86 -0.89
C ASP A 175 -12.50 -24.46 0.31
N PRO A 176 -13.81 -24.17 0.49
CA PRO A 176 -14.66 -23.35 -0.38
C PRO A 176 -14.41 -21.84 -0.25
N LEU A 177 -14.38 -21.11 -1.37
CA LEU A 177 -14.16 -19.66 -1.39
C LEU A 177 -15.21 -18.88 -0.57
N GLY A 178 -16.48 -19.29 -0.67
CA GLY A 178 -17.60 -18.62 0.00
C GLY A 178 -17.54 -18.64 1.53
N ASP A 179 -16.69 -19.47 2.14
CA ASP A 179 -16.45 -19.43 3.59
C ASP A 179 -15.59 -18.22 4.00
N HIS A 180 -14.83 -17.66 3.07
CA HIS A 180 -13.79 -16.66 3.33
C HIS A 180 -14.01 -15.32 2.60
N ALA A 181 -14.87 -15.28 1.57
CA ALA A 181 -15.03 -14.11 0.70
C ALA A 181 -16.50 -13.77 0.40
N TRP A 182 -16.75 -12.47 0.23
CA TRP A 182 -17.97 -11.93 -0.39
C TRP A 182 -17.68 -11.58 -1.86
N TYR A 183 -18.27 -12.29 -2.81
CA TYR A 183 -18.02 -12.14 -4.24
C TYR A 183 -19.33 -12.25 -5.02
N GLN A 184 -19.28 -12.12 -6.35
CA GLN A 184 -20.48 -11.95 -7.20
C GLN A 184 -21.62 -12.93 -6.90
N ASP A 185 -21.30 -14.21 -6.64
CA ASP A 185 -22.33 -15.24 -6.47
C ASP A 185 -22.99 -15.25 -5.08
N ASN A 186 -22.39 -14.60 -4.08
CA ASN A 186 -22.86 -14.69 -2.68
C ASN A 186 -22.99 -13.34 -1.97
N SER A 187 -22.71 -12.21 -2.63
CA SER A 187 -22.67 -10.88 -2.02
C SER A 187 -24.01 -10.15 -2.00
N GLU A 188 -25.02 -10.66 -2.73
CA GLU A 188 -26.30 -9.95 -2.93
C GLU A 188 -26.10 -8.56 -3.57
N GLU A 189 -25.08 -8.45 -4.43
CA GLU A 189 -24.73 -7.22 -5.17
C GLU A 189 -24.37 -6.02 -4.26
N GLN A 190 -23.75 -6.29 -3.10
CA GLN A 190 -23.33 -5.24 -2.17
C GLN A 190 -22.09 -5.59 -1.34
N THR A 191 -21.47 -4.57 -0.75
CA THR A 191 -20.50 -4.77 0.33
C THR A 191 -21.17 -5.29 1.60
N HIS A 192 -20.37 -5.92 2.45
CA HIS A 192 -20.76 -6.43 3.75
C HIS A 192 -19.87 -5.87 4.85
N VAL A 193 -20.40 -5.81 6.08
CA VAL A 193 -19.61 -5.45 7.26
C VAL A 193 -18.42 -6.42 7.39
N PRO A 194 -17.18 -5.92 7.49
CA PRO A 194 -16.01 -6.79 7.59
C PRO A 194 -16.07 -7.73 8.80
N GLY A 195 -15.51 -8.93 8.64
CA GLY A 195 -15.52 -10.00 9.63
C GLY A 195 -16.73 -10.93 9.54
N GLY A 196 -17.57 -10.79 8.51
CA GLY A 196 -18.71 -11.67 8.24
C GLY A 196 -18.33 -13.05 7.68
N ARG A 197 -17.07 -13.25 7.30
CA ARG A 197 -16.50 -14.50 6.76
C ARG A 197 -15.35 -15.01 7.63
N LYS A 198 -14.98 -16.29 7.45
CA LYS A 198 -13.91 -16.93 8.24
C LYS A 198 -12.57 -16.22 8.00
N PRO A 199 -11.80 -15.91 9.06
CA PRO A 199 -10.46 -15.38 8.90
C PRO A 199 -9.52 -16.42 8.25
N ASN A 200 -8.42 -15.94 7.67
CA ASN A 200 -7.31 -16.81 7.28
C ASN A 200 -6.45 -17.23 8.49
N ALA A 201 -5.37 -17.98 8.26
CA ALA A 201 -4.51 -18.51 9.34
C ALA A 201 -3.77 -17.44 10.16
N PHE A 202 -3.69 -16.19 9.66
CA PHE A 202 -3.19 -15.05 10.41
C PHE A 202 -4.27 -14.30 11.20
N GLY A 203 -5.54 -14.70 11.09
CA GLY A 203 -6.64 -14.02 11.77
C GLY A 203 -7.19 -12.81 10.99
N LEU A 204 -6.78 -12.62 9.74
CA LEU A 204 -7.26 -11.55 8.86
C LEU A 204 -8.55 -11.96 8.17
N CYS A 205 -9.50 -11.04 8.11
CA CYS A 205 -10.79 -11.22 7.44
C CYS A 205 -10.84 -10.41 6.14
N ASP A 206 -11.65 -10.88 5.20
CA ASP A 206 -11.98 -10.19 3.95
C ASP A 206 -10.71 -9.82 3.14
N MET A 207 -9.68 -10.68 3.20
CA MET A 207 -8.52 -10.55 2.31
C MET A 207 -8.85 -10.93 0.87
N LEU A 208 -10.01 -11.57 0.64
CA LEU A 208 -10.56 -11.85 -0.69
C LEU A 208 -12.02 -11.44 -0.71
N GLY A 209 -12.48 -10.87 -1.83
CA GLY A 209 -13.84 -10.36 -1.97
C GLY A 209 -14.08 -9.05 -1.19
N ASN A 210 -15.36 -8.74 -0.97
CA ASN A 210 -15.90 -7.51 -0.38
C ASN A 210 -15.48 -6.25 -1.15
N VAL A 211 -14.26 -5.74 -0.99
CA VAL A 211 -13.72 -4.65 -1.83
C VAL A 211 -12.30 -4.92 -2.32
N TRP A 212 -12.00 -4.37 -3.49
CA TRP A 212 -10.65 -4.27 -4.00
C TRP A 212 -9.82 -3.34 -3.11
N GLU A 213 -8.60 -3.75 -2.77
CA GLU A 213 -7.71 -3.01 -1.89
C GLU A 213 -6.49 -2.48 -2.68
N PRO A 214 -6.26 -1.15 -2.75
CA PRO A 214 -5.09 -0.58 -3.38
C PRO A 214 -3.80 -0.89 -2.61
N CYS A 215 -2.73 -1.22 -3.33
CA CYS A 215 -1.39 -1.34 -2.80
C CYS A 215 -0.61 -0.02 -2.91
N LEU A 216 0.51 0.04 -2.17
CA LEU A 216 1.36 1.23 -2.08
C LEU A 216 2.07 1.54 -3.39
N GLU A 217 2.59 0.53 -4.08
CA GLU A 217 3.36 0.72 -5.30
C GLU A 217 2.52 0.56 -6.57
N PRO A 218 2.88 1.28 -7.65
CA PRO A 218 2.33 1.00 -8.97
C PRO A 218 2.68 -0.41 -9.44
N TYR A 219 1.84 -0.91 -10.34
CA TYR A 219 1.87 -2.23 -10.94
C TYR A 219 3.16 -2.63 -11.66
N ALA A 220 3.74 -1.70 -12.41
CA ALA A 220 4.97 -1.92 -13.15
C ALA A 220 5.60 -0.55 -13.43
N PRO A 221 6.57 -0.10 -12.63
CA PRO A 221 7.34 1.08 -13.00
C PRO A 221 7.89 0.90 -14.44
N PRO A 222 7.74 1.89 -15.33
CA PRO A 222 7.27 3.24 -15.04
C PRO A 222 5.75 3.40 -14.87
N GLU A 223 4.89 2.57 -15.45
CA GLU A 223 3.42 2.75 -15.46
C GLU A 223 2.80 3.08 -14.09
N SER A 224 1.94 4.10 -14.00
CA SER A 224 1.23 4.44 -12.75
C SER A 224 -0.16 3.83 -12.63
N MET A 225 -0.32 2.65 -13.20
CA MET A 225 -1.48 1.84 -12.90
C MET A 225 -1.31 1.30 -11.48
N MET A 226 -2.19 1.70 -10.58
CA MET A 226 -2.19 1.18 -9.22
C MET A 226 -2.61 -0.28 -9.24
N VAL A 227 -1.99 -1.11 -8.39
CA VAL A 227 -2.43 -2.48 -8.19
C VAL A 227 -3.54 -2.49 -7.16
N PHE A 228 -4.63 -3.15 -7.51
CA PHE A 228 -5.66 -3.55 -6.59
C PHE A 228 -5.64 -5.07 -6.41
N ARG A 229 -5.82 -5.52 -5.18
CA ARG A 229 -5.79 -6.93 -4.79
C ARG A 229 -7.10 -7.34 -4.12
N GLY A 230 -7.40 -8.64 -4.12
CA GLY A 230 -8.48 -9.24 -3.32
C GLY A 230 -9.70 -9.74 -4.07
N GLY A 231 -10.11 -9.09 -5.15
CA GLY A 231 -11.49 -9.23 -5.62
C GLY A 231 -12.41 -8.25 -4.91
N ALA A 232 -13.69 -8.30 -5.23
CA ALA A 232 -14.72 -7.50 -4.56
C ALA A 232 -16.06 -8.21 -4.63
N TRP A 233 -17.09 -7.64 -4.00
CA TRP A 233 -18.45 -8.15 -3.99
C TRP A 233 -19.05 -8.40 -5.38
N ASN A 234 -18.62 -7.67 -6.40
CA ASN A 234 -19.06 -7.82 -7.79
C ASN A 234 -18.08 -8.60 -8.68
N ALA A 235 -17.00 -9.13 -8.11
CA ALA A 235 -16.00 -9.86 -8.85
C ALA A 235 -16.40 -11.34 -8.97
N PRO A 236 -16.17 -11.99 -10.13
CA PRO A 236 -16.34 -13.43 -10.26
C PRO A 236 -15.36 -14.18 -9.35
N ALA A 237 -15.67 -15.46 -9.06
CA ALA A 237 -14.87 -16.28 -8.14
C ALA A 237 -13.40 -16.43 -8.57
N ASP A 238 -13.13 -16.51 -9.87
CA ASP A 238 -11.78 -16.65 -10.45
C ASP A 238 -10.93 -15.38 -10.35
N ALA A 239 -11.56 -14.23 -10.10
CA ALA A 239 -10.86 -12.99 -9.76
C ALA A 239 -10.48 -12.91 -8.27
N CYS A 240 -11.06 -13.74 -7.41
CA CYS A 240 -10.76 -13.79 -5.96
C CYS A 240 -9.61 -14.77 -5.67
N ARG A 241 -8.43 -14.52 -6.25
CA ARG A 241 -7.19 -15.29 -6.02
C ARG A 241 -6.14 -14.43 -5.31
N PHE A 242 -5.28 -15.06 -4.51
CA PHE A 242 -4.23 -14.36 -3.76
C PHE A 242 -3.24 -13.62 -4.66
N ALA A 243 -2.92 -14.17 -5.83
CA ALA A 243 -1.97 -13.58 -6.77
C ALA A 243 -2.62 -12.64 -7.79
N ASN A 244 -3.95 -12.55 -7.86
CA ASN A 244 -4.61 -11.76 -8.90
C ASN A 244 -4.32 -10.27 -8.75
N ARG A 245 -3.97 -9.62 -9.87
CA ARG A 245 -3.58 -8.20 -9.93
C ARG A 245 -4.57 -7.45 -10.81
N GLN A 246 -5.54 -6.78 -10.20
CA GLN A 246 -6.42 -5.87 -10.93
C GLN A 246 -5.71 -4.54 -11.15
N ARG A 247 -5.59 -4.16 -12.42
CA ARG A 247 -4.83 -2.98 -12.89
C ARG A 247 -5.67 -2.01 -13.68
N GLU A 248 -6.86 -2.44 -14.09
CA GLU A 248 -7.75 -1.61 -14.89
C GLU A 248 -8.28 -0.47 -14.03
N LEU A 249 -7.50 0.59 -13.87
CA LEU A 249 -8.04 1.92 -13.72
C LEU A 249 -8.78 2.19 -15.01
N ARG A 250 -10.07 1.86 -15.05
CA ARG A 250 -10.86 2.20 -16.22
C ARG A 250 -11.01 3.72 -16.18
N ALA A 251 -10.64 4.40 -17.26
CA ALA A 251 -11.09 5.78 -17.47
C ALA A 251 -12.61 5.92 -17.21
N ALA A 252 -13.36 4.82 -17.41
CA ALA A 252 -14.76 4.66 -17.02
C ALA A 252 -15.09 4.93 -15.54
N TRP A 253 -14.24 4.54 -14.58
CA TRP A 253 -14.48 4.78 -13.15
C TRP A 253 -14.43 6.26 -12.75
N LEU A 254 -13.86 7.09 -13.62
CA LEU A 254 -13.83 8.55 -13.51
C LEU A 254 -14.82 9.22 -14.47
N LYS A 255 -15.42 8.50 -15.45
CA LYS A 255 -16.23 9.08 -16.54
C LYS A 255 -17.45 9.86 -16.05
N ILE A 256 -18.01 9.47 -14.90
CA ILE A 256 -19.21 10.10 -14.35
C ILE A 256 -18.86 11.32 -13.47
N ASP A 257 -17.60 11.59 -13.14
CA ASP A 257 -17.26 12.79 -12.36
C ASP A 257 -17.55 14.05 -13.22
N PRO A 258 -18.58 14.85 -12.86
CA PRO A 258 -18.94 16.02 -13.64
C PRO A 258 -17.93 17.16 -13.45
N LYS A 259 -17.01 17.03 -12.48
CA LYS A 259 -16.01 18.05 -12.19
C LYS A 259 -14.83 17.95 -13.15
N ARG A 260 -14.41 19.12 -13.62
CA ARG A 260 -13.11 19.32 -14.28
C ARG A 260 -12.31 20.28 -13.42
N PRO A 261 -11.12 19.87 -12.98
CA PRO A 261 -10.46 18.59 -13.25
C PRO A 261 -11.04 17.40 -12.47
N PHE A 262 -10.73 16.18 -12.92
CA PHE A 262 -11.12 14.95 -12.22
C PHE A 262 -10.55 14.93 -10.79
N ARG A 263 -11.34 14.49 -9.82
CA ARG A 263 -10.88 14.39 -8.43
C ARG A 263 -10.05 13.12 -8.24
N ALA A 264 -8.77 13.28 -7.93
CA ALA A 264 -7.85 12.18 -7.62
C ALA A 264 -8.22 11.39 -6.33
N TRP A 265 -9.16 11.93 -5.55
CA TRP A 265 -9.54 11.44 -4.22
C TRP A 265 -10.62 10.35 -4.21
N TRP A 266 -11.41 10.26 -5.28
CA TRP A 266 -12.61 9.41 -5.33
C TRP A 266 -12.73 8.70 -6.67
N TYR A 267 -13.04 7.40 -6.64
CA TYR A 267 -13.48 6.63 -7.81
C TYR A 267 -15.01 6.65 -7.87
N THR A 268 -15.54 7.64 -8.60
CA THR A 268 -16.98 7.93 -8.72
C THR A 268 -17.82 6.73 -9.13
N ASP A 269 -17.28 5.84 -9.96
CA ASP A 269 -17.95 4.59 -10.39
C ASP A 269 -17.15 3.36 -9.91
N GLY A 270 -16.61 3.44 -8.69
CA GLY A 270 -15.85 2.38 -8.01
C GLY A 270 -16.38 2.02 -6.62
N PRO A 271 -17.69 1.73 -6.40
CA PRO A 271 -18.26 1.35 -5.10
C PRO A 271 -17.77 -0.02 -4.57
N PHE A 272 -16.76 -0.59 -5.22
CA PHE A 272 -16.11 -1.85 -4.91
C PHE A 272 -14.61 -1.66 -4.63
N ILE A 273 -14.14 -0.42 -4.48
CA ILE A 273 -12.75 -0.08 -4.15
C ILE A 273 -12.71 0.54 -2.76
N GLY A 274 -12.00 -0.09 -1.83
CA GLY A 274 -11.79 0.44 -0.49
C GLY A 274 -10.31 0.58 -0.16
N LEU A 275 -9.92 0.20 1.04
CA LEU A 275 -8.53 0.25 1.51
C LEU A 275 -8.31 -0.58 2.77
N ARG A 276 -7.08 -1.04 2.94
CA ARG A 276 -6.53 -1.61 4.17
C ARG A 276 -5.22 -0.91 4.50
N VAL A 277 -4.90 -0.80 5.79
CA VAL A 277 -3.69 -0.12 6.25
C VAL A 277 -2.65 -1.09 6.76
N VAL A 278 -1.38 -0.76 6.54
CA VAL A 278 -0.22 -1.32 7.22
C VAL A 278 0.33 -0.30 8.20
N ARG A 279 0.80 -0.78 9.35
CA ARG A 279 1.61 -0.02 10.31
C ARG A 279 3.00 -0.66 10.40
N LEU A 280 4.05 0.15 10.23
CA LEU A 280 5.42 -0.32 10.38
C LEU A 280 5.68 -0.72 11.84
N ASP A 281 6.51 -1.74 12.06
CA ASP A 281 6.92 -2.13 13.40
C ASP A 281 7.80 -1.03 14.01
N ASP A 282 7.79 -0.86 15.33
CA ASP A 282 8.58 0.20 15.96
C ASP A 282 10.10 -0.06 15.78
N ASP A 283 10.81 0.87 15.13
CA ASP A 283 12.27 0.84 14.95
C ASP A 283 13.03 1.47 16.14
N GLY A 284 12.30 1.94 17.17
CA GLY A 284 12.84 2.58 18.36
C GLY A 284 13.39 4.00 18.11
N ALA A 285 13.20 4.56 16.92
CA ALA A 285 13.73 5.88 16.57
C ALA A 285 12.79 7.00 17.01
N SER A 286 13.35 8.00 17.68
CA SER A 286 12.67 9.23 18.08
C SER A 286 12.32 10.11 16.87
N LYS A 287 11.49 11.13 17.09
CA LYS A 287 11.23 12.15 16.06
C LYS A 287 12.53 12.87 15.67
N GLU A 288 13.38 13.17 16.64
CA GLU A 288 14.67 13.82 16.47
C GLU A 288 15.63 12.96 15.63
N ASP A 289 15.64 11.65 15.85
CA ASP A 289 16.45 10.71 15.04
C ASP A 289 16.01 10.74 13.57
N ARG A 290 14.69 10.73 13.32
CA ARG A 290 14.13 10.79 11.96
C ARG A 290 14.42 12.11 11.28
N GLU A 291 14.28 13.24 11.99
CA GLU A 291 14.65 14.56 11.48
C GLU A 291 16.14 14.67 11.18
N ALA A 292 16.99 14.07 12.03
CA ALA A 292 18.43 14.01 11.78
C ALA A 292 18.77 13.16 10.55
N ALA A 293 18.12 12.01 10.36
CA ALA A 293 18.30 11.18 9.18
C ALA A 293 17.76 11.84 7.90
N ALA A 294 16.63 12.54 7.97
CA ALA A 294 16.08 13.30 6.85
C ALA A 294 17.07 14.35 6.32
N LYS A 295 17.82 15.03 7.21
CA LYS A 295 18.89 15.97 6.83
C LYS A 295 20.10 15.31 6.16
N ARG A 296 20.20 13.98 6.21
CA ARG A 296 21.26 13.19 5.56
C ARG A 296 20.83 12.61 4.22
N LEU A 297 19.58 12.81 3.81
CA LEU A 297 19.05 12.48 2.50
C LEU A 297 19.14 13.71 1.60
N GLU A 298 19.89 13.57 0.50
CA GLU A 298 20.03 14.62 -0.50
C GLU A 298 19.32 14.20 -1.78
N VAL A 299 18.32 14.99 -2.20
CA VAL A 299 17.58 14.75 -3.45
C VAL A 299 18.10 15.69 -4.53
N LYS A 300 18.45 15.14 -5.68
CA LYS A 300 19.06 15.85 -6.82
C LYS A 300 18.52 15.31 -8.14
N ASN A 301 18.91 15.98 -9.23
CA ASN A 301 18.66 15.54 -10.60
C ASN A 301 17.17 15.33 -10.89
N LEU A 302 16.31 16.16 -10.28
CA LEU A 302 14.89 16.17 -10.60
C LEU A 302 14.72 16.56 -12.08
N ALA A 303 13.91 15.80 -12.81
CA ALA A 303 13.63 16.05 -14.22
C ALA A 303 12.25 15.55 -14.62
N ILE A 304 11.55 16.35 -15.45
CA ILE A 304 10.36 15.88 -16.16
C ILE A 304 10.81 15.16 -17.43
N THR A 305 10.65 13.83 -17.47
CA THR A 305 11.19 12.99 -18.56
C THR A 305 10.15 12.60 -19.60
N ALA A 306 8.87 12.69 -19.27
CA ALA A 306 7.77 12.51 -20.19
C ALA A 306 6.59 13.37 -19.73
N LYS A 307 5.87 13.94 -20.70
CA LYS A 307 4.59 14.61 -20.47
C LYS A 307 3.50 13.66 -20.92
N GLY A 308 2.58 13.32 -20.02
CA GLY A 308 1.65 12.22 -20.24
C GLY A 308 0.78 12.39 -21.48
N GLU A 309 0.75 11.36 -22.34
CA GLU A 309 -0.33 11.13 -23.34
C GLU A 309 -1.54 10.40 -22.71
N SER A 310 -1.43 10.05 -21.43
CA SER A 310 -2.40 9.28 -20.65
C SER A 310 -3.63 10.11 -20.24
N PRO A 311 -4.86 9.54 -20.20
CA PRO A 311 -6.08 10.25 -19.83
C PRO A 311 -6.10 10.82 -18.39
N TYR A 312 -5.03 10.62 -17.61
CA TYR A 312 -4.91 11.00 -16.21
C TYR A 312 -4.17 12.32 -15.97
N PHE A 313 -3.72 13.01 -17.03
CA PHE A 313 -2.93 14.24 -16.90
C PHE A 313 -1.75 14.00 -15.95
N LEU A 314 -0.85 13.05 -16.23
CA LEU A 314 0.29 12.76 -15.35
C LEU A 314 1.60 13.12 -16.07
N ASP A 315 2.46 13.91 -15.44
CA ASP A 315 3.85 14.11 -15.85
C ASP A 315 4.75 13.10 -15.17
N ARG A 316 5.75 12.63 -15.91
CA ARG A 316 6.76 11.75 -15.37
C ARG A 316 7.90 12.54 -14.74
N VAL A 317 8.13 12.36 -13.45
CA VAL A 317 9.29 12.91 -12.73
C VAL A 317 10.27 11.82 -12.38
N THR A 318 11.55 12.07 -12.66
CA THR A 318 12.68 11.25 -12.20
C THR A 318 13.55 12.05 -11.25
N GLY A 319 14.33 11.35 -10.43
CA GLY A 319 15.31 11.96 -9.55
C GLY A 319 16.25 10.95 -8.93
N GLU A 320 17.19 11.45 -8.14
CA GLU A 320 18.13 10.64 -7.38
C GLU A 320 18.14 11.10 -5.93
N VAL A 321 18.16 10.13 -5.02
CA VAL A 321 18.36 10.39 -3.59
C VAL A 321 19.65 9.72 -3.14
N THR A 322 20.47 10.46 -2.39
CA THR A 322 21.69 9.94 -1.77
C THR A 322 21.55 9.98 -0.26
N TYR A 323 21.86 8.87 0.40
CA TYR A 323 21.82 8.79 1.86
C TYR A 323 23.21 8.82 2.46
N THR A 324 23.48 9.75 3.38
CA THR A 324 24.81 9.91 4.02
C THR A 324 24.83 9.56 5.51
N GLY A 325 23.72 9.08 6.05
CA GLY A 325 23.62 8.71 7.46
C GLY A 325 24.20 7.31 7.73
N ASP A 326 24.53 7.05 8.99
CA ASP A 326 25.25 5.83 9.37
C ASP A 326 24.35 4.60 9.56
N LYS A 327 23.08 4.80 9.93
CA LYS A 327 22.12 3.73 10.17
C LYS A 327 21.32 3.44 8.91
N PRO A 328 21.29 2.21 8.38
CA PRO A 328 20.51 1.89 7.18
C PRO A 328 19.01 2.16 7.36
N LEU A 329 18.31 2.48 6.25
CA LEU A 329 16.89 2.80 6.26
C LEU A 329 16.07 1.76 5.49
N ASP A 330 15.04 1.18 6.10
CA ASP A 330 14.13 0.25 5.43
C ASP A 330 13.12 0.97 4.54
N GLU A 331 12.70 2.18 4.94
CA GLU A 331 11.74 2.98 4.20
C GLU A 331 12.13 4.45 4.17
N VAL A 332 12.03 5.06 2.99
CA VAL A 332 12.13 6.52 2.80
C VAL A 332 10.98 6.92 1.90
N GLU A 333 10.16 7.86 2.35
CA GLU A 333 9.12 8.51 1.54
C GLU A 333 9.55 9.94 1.25
N LEU A 334 9.54 10.31 -0.03
CA LEU A 334 9.74 11.67 -0.50
C LEU A 334 8.43 12.20 -1.04
N MET A 335 8.17 13.48 -0.82
CA MET A 335 7.13 14.23 -1.50
C MET A 335 7.77 15.15 -2.55
N ILE A 336 7.39 14.96 -3.81
CA ILE A 336 7.73 15.86 -4.92
C ILE A 336 6.72 17.00 -4.93
N HIS A 337 7.25 18.22 -5.02
CA HIS A 337 6.47 19.46 -4.97
C HIS A 337 6.97 20.49 -5.97
N PHE A 338 6.13 21.47 -6.27
CA PHE A 338 6.57 22.67 -6.97
C PHE A 338 7.11 23.72 -6.00
N VAL A 339 8.01 24.55 -6.50
CA VAL A 339 8.67 25.64 -5.79
C VAL A 339 8.24 26.96 -6.44
N GLY A 340 7.73 27.89 -5.64
CA GLY A 340 7.34 29.23 -6.10
C GLY A 340 8.54 30.12 -6.38
N GLU A 341 8.29 31.31 -6.94
CA GLU A 341 9.34 32.31 -7.18
C GLU A 341 10.10 32.71 -5.90
N ASP A 342 9.46 32.56 -4.75
CA ASP A 342 10.05 32.82 -3.42
C ASP A 342 10.84 31.63 -2.85
N GLY A 343 10.99 30.55 -3.61
CA GLY A 343 11.71 29.34 -3.19
C GLY A 343 10.92 28.45 -2.24
N LYS A 344 9.64 28.73 -1.94
CA LYS A 344 8.83 27.91 -1.02
C LYS A 344 8.03 26.84 -1.75
N PRO A 345 7.73 25.71 -1.09
CA PRO A 345 6.75 24.74 -1.59
C PRO A 345 5.39 25.42 -1.81
N MET A 346 4.83 25.31 -3.00
CA MET A 346 3.49 25.85 -3.31
C MET A 346 2.41 24.81 -3.00
N LEU A 347 1.39 25.16 -2.20
CA LEU A 347 0.47 24.22 -1.54
C LEU A 347 -1.04 24.36 -1.87
N THR A 348 -1.51 25.16 -2.84
CA THR A 348 -2.94 25.58 -2.78
C THR A 348 -3.65 25.94 -4.08
N ASP A 349 -4.97 25.73 -4.15
CA ASP A 349 -5.89 26.42 -5.08
C ASP A 349 -7.22 26.89 -4.46
N PRO A 350 -8.26 27.50 -5.14
CA PRO A 350 -8.78 27.36 -6.53
C PRO A 350 -8.37 28.34 -7.64
N ARG A 351 -7.30 29.12 -7.52
CA ARG A 351 -6.78 29.90 -8.68
C ARG A 351 -5.29 30.29 -8.63
N GLU A 352 -4.50 29.77 -7.68
CA GLU A 352 -3.02 29.87 -7.66
C GLU A 352 -2.37 28.56 -7.14
N LYS A 353 -2.70 27.45 -7.84
CA LYS A 353 -2.47 25.97 -7.65
C LYS A 353 -0.97 25.55 -7.64
N PRO A 354 -0.48 24.52 -6.88
CA PRO A 354 -0.43 23.12 -7.39
C PRO A 354 -0.37 21.94 -6.36
N ALA A 355 -0.29 20.68 -6.88
CA ALA A 355 -0.43 19.35 -6.23
C ALA A 355 0.89 18.67 -5.77
N PHE A 356 0.81 17.59 -4.96
CA PHE A 356 1.95 16.83 -4.42
C PHE A 356 1.86 15.33 -4.70
N ASN A 357 3.02 14.70 -4.93
CA ASN A 357 3.11 13.25 -5.13
C ASN A 357 4.20 12.63 -4.28
N TYR A 358 4.05 11.36 -3.98
CA TYR A 358 4.97 10.64 -3.10
C TYR A 358 5.71 9.57 -3.87
N VAL A 359 6.98 9.39 -3.53
CA VAL A 359 7.82 8.32 -4.06
C VAL A 359 8.60 7.70 -2.92
N HIS A 360 8.76 6.37 -2.98
CA HIS A 360 9.46 5.60 -1.96
C HIS A 360 10.78 5.04 -2.51
N PRO A 361 11.88 5.82 -2.54
CA PRO A 361 13.18 5.33 -3.04
C PRO A 361 13.80 4.22 -2.17
N ALA A 362 13.31 4.03 -0.94
CA ALA A 362 13.58 2.85 -0.13
C ALA A 362 12.26 2.26 0.36
N LEU A 363 12.06 0.97 0.11
CA LEU A 363 10.87 0.22 0.51
C LEU A 363 11.21 -1.28 0.48
N VAL A 364 11.81 -1.77 1.57
CA VAL A 364 12.36 -3.15 1.66
C VAL A 364 11.32 -4.23 1.39
N ASN A 365 10.07 -4.00 1.75
CA ASN A 365 8.98 -4.95 1.55
C ASN A 365 8.32 -4.85 0.16
N SER A 366 8.94 -4.16 -0.81
CA SER A 366 8.27 -3.88 -2.08
C SER A 366 8.15 -5.08 -3.02
N TYR A 367 7.02 -5.16 -3.74
CA TYR A 367 6.84 -6.15 -4.80
C TYR A 367 7.80 -5.90 -5.98
N HIS A 368 8.18 -4.64 -6.24
CA HIS A 368 9.06 -4.26 -7.36
C HIS A 368 10.51 -4.05 -6.95
N ALA A 369 10.84 -4.37 -5.70
CA ALA A 369 11.94 -3.74 -5.01
C ALA A 369 13.30 -3.90 -5.71
N GLY A 370 13.63 -5.03 -6.36
CA GLY A 370 14.94 -5.20 -7.01
C GLY A 370 16.09 -4.72 -6.10
N PRO A 371 16.97 -3.79 -6.53
CA PRO A 371 18.01 -3.22 -5.66
C PRO A 371 17.48 -2.37 -4.48
N HIS A 372 16.22 -1.93 -4.49
CA HIS A 372 15.51 -1.26 -3.40
C HIS A 372 14.99 -2.22 -2.31
N ALA A 373 15.07 -3.55 -2.53
CA ALA A 373 14.65 -4.59 -1.58
C ALA A 373 15.52 -4.66 -0.33
N LYS A 374 16.68 -4.00 -0.36
CA LYS A 374 17.64 -3.96 0.75
C LYS A 374 17.54 -2.61 1.47
N PRO A 375 17.92 -2.56 2.76
CA PRO A 375 18.06 -1.31 3.47
C PRO A 375 18.92 -0.29 2.72
N PHE A 376 18.51 0.98 2.74
CA PHE A 376 19.21 2.09 2.11
C PHE A 376 20.49 2.41 2.90
N ALA A 377 21.63 2.05 2.34
CA ALA A 377 22.91 2.08 3.04
C ALA A 377 23.60 3.45 2.95
N LYS A 378 24.55 3.68 3.87
CA LYS A 378 25.40 4.88 3.86
C LYS A 378 26.17 5.02 2.55
N GLY A 379 26.11 6.21 1.96
CA GLY A 379 26.78 6.57 0.71
C GLY A 379 26.10 5.99 -0.54
N GLU A 380 24.99 5.26 -0.40
CA GLU A 380 24.23 4.75 -1.53
C GLU A 380 23.43 5.90 -2.18
N THR A 381 23.35 5.86 -3.51
CA THR A 381 22.46 6.70 -4.32
C THR A 381 21.44 5.79 -5.00
N ARG A 382 20.16 6.13 -4.88
CA ARG A 382 19.05 5.42 -5.52
C ARG A 382 18.32 6.36 -6.46
N LYS A 383 18.06 5.89 -7.67
CA LYS A 383 17.18 6.58 -8.61
C LYS A 383 15.73 6.31 -8.23
N PHE A 384 14.86 7.26 -8.53
CA PHE A 384 13.43 7.06 -8.41
C PHE A 384 12.71 7.68 -9.61
N GLU A 385 11.50 7.20 -9.80
CA GLU A 385 10.62 7.61 -10.87
C GLU A 385 9.17 7.56 -10.36
N LEU A 386 8.37 8.56 -10.73
CA LEU A 386 7.02 8.77 -10.23
C LEU A 386 6.18 9.54 -11.25
N ASP A 387 4.94 9.12 -11.47
CA ASP A 387 3.97 10.02 -12.10
C ASP A 387 3.39 11.01 -11.10
N VAL A 388 3.33 12.25 -11.55
CA VAL A 388 2.84 13.42 -10.84
C VAL A 388 1.62 13.94 -11.61
N PRO A 389 0.42 14.10 -11.01
CA PRO A 389 -0.67 14.78 -11.68
C PRO A 389 -0.27 16.15 -12.18
N HIS A 390 -0.26 16.26 -13.50
CA HIS A 390 -0.21 17.48 -14.27
C HIS A 390 -1.35 18.39 -13.81
N PRO A 391 -1.04 19.64 -13.47
CA PRO A 391 -2.04 20.61 -13.05
C PRO A 391 -2.86 21.10 -14.26
N PHE A 392 -3.85 20.31 -14.68
CA PHE A 392 -5.06 20.70 -15.45
C PHE A 392 -4.93 21.37 -16.82
N ASP A 393 -6.10 21.52 -17.45
CA ASP A 393 -6.41 21.61 -18.87
C ASP A 393 -5.68 22.70 -19.69
N GLU A 394 -5.03 23.70 -19.09
CA GLU A 394 -4.34 24.79 -19.79
C GLU A 394 -3.16 25.41 -19.02
N VAL A 395 -2.23 24.60 -18.49
CA VAL A 395 -0.95 25.15 -17.99
C VAL A 395 0.14 24.85 -19.01
N GLY A 396 0.86 25.91 -19.41
CA GLY A 396 2.05 25.80 -20.26
C GLY A 396 3.12 24.88 -19.67
N PRO A 397 4.22 24.63 -20.40
CA PRO A 397 5.20 23.63 -20.01
C PRO A 397 5.68 23.84 -18.56
N VAL A 398 5.48 22.83 -17.72
CA VAL A 398 6.07 22.79 -16.38
C VAL A 398 7.59 22.72 -16.52
N GLU A 399 8.29 23.67 -15.89
CA GLU A 399 9.75 23.79 -15.89
C GLU A 399 10.33 22.90 -14.79
N THR A 400 11.35 22.10 -15.13
CA THR A 400 12.00 21.17 -14.20
C THR A 400 12.65 21.91 -13.02
N GLU A 401 13.12 23.13 -13.27
CA GLU A 401 13.77 24.01 -12.29
C GLU A 401 12.83 24.43 -11.15
N LYS A 402 11.51 24.24 -11.34
CA LYS A 402 10.48 24.51 -10.33
C LYS A 402 10.14 23.28 -9.51
N LEU A 403 10.79 22.14 -9.73
CA LEU A 403 10.60 20.95 -8.91
C LEU A 403 11.49 20.98 -7.66
N GLY A 404 10.90 20.61 -6.54
CA GLY A 404 11.58 20.31 -5.29
C GLY A 404 11.11 18.98 -4.72
N ALA A 405 11.83 18.50 -3.72
CA ALA A 405 11.46 17.32 -2.97
C ALA A 405 11.72 17.53 -1.49
N MET A 406 10.87 16.95 -0.65
CA MET A 406 11.07 16.90 0.79
C MET A 406 10.93 15.47 1.30
N VAL A 407 11.73 15.10 2.29
CA VAL A 407 11.59 13.82 2.99
C VAL A 407 10.39 13.92 3.93
N THR A 408 9.42 13.03 3.75
CA THR A 408 8.21 12.98 4.60
C THR A 408 8.21 11.81 5.57
N ARG A 409 8.93 10.73 5.25
CA ARG A 409 9.08 9.56 6.13
C ARG A 409 10.48 8.99 6.06
N VAL A 410 10.97 8.53 7.22
CA VAL A 410 12.20 7.75 7.37
C VAL A 410 11.94 6.65 8.38
N HIS A 411 12.19 5.40 8.00
CA HIS A 411 12.14 4.23 8.87
C HIS A 411 13.49 3.52 8.86
N PHE A 412 14.03 3.23 10.04
CA PHE A 412 15.35 2.61 10.17
C PHE A 412 15.26 1.09 10.06
N ALA A 413 16.28 0.48 9.46
CA ALA A 413 16.47 -0.95 9.53
C ALA A 413 16.77 -1.39 10.97
N LYS A 414 16.18 -2.52 11.37
CA LYS A 414 16.39 -3.13 12.69
C LYS A 414 17.70 -3.90 12.82
#